data_AF-A0A8H8J4D7-F1
#
_entry.id   AF-A0A8H8J4D7-F1
#
_cell.length_a   1.000
_cell.length_b   1.000
_cell.length_c   1.000
_cell.angle_alpha   90.00
_cell.angle_beta   90.00
_cell.angle_gamma   90.00
#
_symmetry.space_group_name_H-M   'P 1'
#
loop_
_entity.id
_entity.type
_entity.pdbx_description
1 polymer ?
#
loop_
_entity_poly.entity_id
_entity_poly.type
_entity_poly.pdbx_seq_one_letter_code
_entity_poly.pdbx_strand_id
1 'polypeptide(L)'
;MRFPDLDYRAARVRAFFTLPSNLRHYFSGQLAYLELFAPFDAGPSPFHGLYSSRYDFTSTGSRRTLVVPVTDIVLTCHLSPKFHRVSEGITLNNQTDIYAHCQHYWFNQYYTHYMFELLRHWRSQPSRSHLYERLMYYRQSRLE
;
A
#
# COMPACT_ATOMS: atom_id res chain seq x y z
N MET A 1 9.19 -8.88 -0.73
CA MET A 1 9.92 -8.16 0.34
C MET A 1 9.23 -8.51 1.65
N ARG A 2 9.83 -9.34 2.51
CA ARG A 2 9.20 -9.70 3.79
C ARG A 2 9.73 -8.77 4.88
N PHE A 3 8.86 -7.88 5.36
CA PHE A 3 9.05 -7.24 6.65
C PHE A 3 8.39 -8.18 7.67
N PRO A 4 9.11 -8.72 8.66
CA PRO A 4 8.49 -9.58 9.64
C PRO A 4 7.49 -8.74 10.46
N ASP A 5 6.22 -9.10 10.33
CA ASP A 5 5.08 -8.70 11.16
C ASP A 5 4.55 -7.25 11.04
N LEU A 6 5.05 -6.47 10.07
CA LEU A 6 4.37 -5.31 9.47
C LEU A 6 4.40 -5.46 7.96
N ASP A 7 3.41 -6.12 7.37
CA ASP A 7 3.31 -6.10 5.91
C ASP A 7 2.89 -4.69 5.48
N TYR A 8 3.87 -3.81 5.23
CA TYR A 8 3.64 -2.55 4.54
C TYR A 8 2.97 -2.86 3.20
N ARG A 9 1.78 -2.32 2.99
CA ARG A 9 1.02 -2.46 1.74
C ARG A 9 0.97 -1.13 1.04
N ALA A 10 0.99 -1.17 -0.29
CA ALA A 10 0.58 -0.02 -1.05
C ALA A 10 -0.93 0.18 -0.91
N ALA A 11 -1.34 1.43 -1.02
CA ALA A 11 -2.73 1.83 -1.08
C ALA A 11 -2.89 3.02 -2.03
N ARG A 12 -4.03 3.11 -2.69
CA ARG A 12 -4.43 4.30 -3.43
C ARG A 12 -5.28 5.17 -2.52
N VAL A 13 -4.83 6.39 -2.26
CA VAL A 13 -5.66 7.40 -1.59
C VAL A 13 -6.77 7.85 -2.54
N ARG A 14 -8.02 7.79 -2.08
CA ARG A 14 -9.20 8.25 -2.82
C ARG A 14 -9.71 9.60 -2.31
N ALA A 15 -9.54 9.86 -1.01
CA ALA A 15 -9.92 11.13 -0.41
C ALA A 15 -9.16 11.37 0.90
N PHE A 16 -8.90 12.65 1.21
CA PHE A 16 -8.56 13.12 2.54
C PHE A 16 -9.75 13.87 3.11
N PHE A 17 -10.08 13.64 4.38
CA PHE A 17 -11.22 14.29 5.02
C PHE A 17 -11.03 14.42 6.53
N THR A 18 -11.84 15.26 7.14
CA THR A 18 -12.00 15.31 8.60
C THR A 18 -13.43 14.93 8.93
N LEU A 19 -13.67 14.41 10.12
CA LEU A 19 -15.03 14.13 10.55
C LEU A 19 -15.83 15.43 10.72
N PRO A 20 -17.14 15.41 10.38
CA PRO A 20 -18.06 16.49 10.72
C PRO A 20 -18.00 16.84 12.21
N SER A 21 -18.32 18.08 12.56
CA SER A 21 -18.15 18.61 13.92
C SER A 21 -18.80 17.73 15.00
N ASN A 22 -19.97 17.15 14.73
CA ASN A 22 -20.70 16.27 15.64
C ASN A 22 -20.08 14.87 15.82
N LEU A 23 -19.05 14.51 15.05
CA LEU A 23 -18.34 13.23 15.12
C LEU A 23 -16.87 13.38 15.51
N ARG A 24 -16.38 14.61 15.71
CA ARG A 24 -14.96 14.88 16.03
C ARG A 24 -14.50 14.32 17.37
N HIS A 25 -15.42 13.99 18.28
CA HIS A 25 -15.07 13.32 19.54
C HIS A 25 -14.60 11.88 19.32
N TYR A 26 -14.97 11.24 18.20
CA TYR A 26 -14.44 9.91 17.84
C TYR A 26 -13.02 10.00 17.27
N PHE A 27 -12.75 11.02 16.45
CA PHE A 27 -11.43 11.31 15.92
C PHE A 27 -11.37 12.75 15.41
N SER A 28 -10.38 13.51 15.89
CA SER A 28 -10.22 14.94 15.58
C SER A 28 -9.21 15.23 14.47
N GLY A 29 -8.43 14.23 14.06
CA GLY A 29 -7.38 14.38 13.05
C GLY A 29 -7.88 14.26 11.61
N GLN A 30 -6.93 14.36 10.66
CA GLN A 30 -7.17 14.10 9.26
C GLN A 30 -7.16 12.60 8.97
N LEU A 31 -8.16 12.14 8.22
CA LEU A 31 -8.34 10.76 7.77
C LEU A 31 -8.10 10.66 6.27
N ALA A 32 -7.76 9.46 5.82
CA ALA A 32 -7.65 9.08 4.43
C ALA A 32 -8.55 7.87 4.13
N TYR A 33 -9.31 7.95 3.04
CA TYR A 33 -10.02 6.82 2.46
C TYR A 33 -9.14 6.16 1.41
N LEU A 34 -8.85 4.87 1.58
CA LEU A 34 -7.85 4.12 0.83
C LEU A 34 -8.48 2.93 0.11
N GLU A 35 -8.01 2.62 -1.10
CA GLU A 35 -8.13 1.31 -1.72
C GLU A 35 -6.83 0.53 -1.53
N LEU A 36 -6.92 -0.68 -0.98
CA LEU A 36 -5.74 -1.48 -0.68
C LEU A 36 -5.26 -2.30 -1.86
N PHE A 37 -3.95 -2.42 -1.95
CA PHE A 37 -3.30 -3.46 -2.72
C PHE A 37 -2.99 -4.66 -1.81
N ALA A 38 -2.90 -5.84 -2.41
CA ALA A 38 -2.41 -7.04 -1.75
C ALA A 38 -0.95 -6.85 -1.30
N PRO A 39 -0.46 -7.65 -0.34
CA PRO A 39 0.97 -7.70 -0.05
C PRO A 39 1.80 -7.87 -1.32
N PHE A 40 2.97 -7.23 -1.36
CA PHE A 40 3.89 -7.40 -2.47
C PHE A 40 4.34 -8.87 -2.57
N ASP A 41 4.62 -9.31 -3.80
CA ASP A 41 5.12 -10.66 -4.04
C ASP A 41 6.38 -10.93 -3.20
N ALA A 42 6.57 -12.21 -2.85
CA ALA A 42 7.65 -12.63 -1.96
C ALA A 42 9.03 -12.20 -2.50
N GLY A 43 9.25 -12.39 -3.80
CA GLY A 43 10.48 -12.02 -4.51
C GLY A 43 10.24 -11.00 -5.63
N PRO A 44 11.30 -10.29 -6.06
CA PRO A 44 11.25 -9.42 -7.22
C PRO A 44 11.22 -10.24 -8.51
N SER A 45 10.75 -9.62 -9.59
CA SER A 45 10.91 -10.17 -10.94
C SER A 45 12.38 -10.38 -11.27
N PRO A 46 12.77 -11.55 -11.83
CA PRO A 46 14.15 -11.83 -12.19
C PRO A 46 14.67 -10.95 -13.35
N PHE A 47 13.77 -10.40 -14.16
CA PHE A 47 14.14 -9.63 -15.35
C PHE A 47 14.48 -8.17 -15.06
N HIS A 48 13.78 -7.56 -14.09
CA HIS A 48 13.88 -6.12 -13.83
C HIS A 48 13.95 -5.77 -12.34
N GLY A 49 13.99 -6.76 -11.45
CA GLY A 49 14.21 -6.55 -10.02
C GLY A 49 13.07 -5.85 -9.27
N LEU A 50 11.90 -5.64 -9.90
CA LEU A 50 10.74 -4.97 -9.28
C LEU A 50 9.80 -5.98 -8.64
N TYR A 51 9.21 -5.61 -7.52
CA TYR A 51 8.14 -6.36 -6.88
C TYR A 51 6.81 -6.04 -7.54
N SER A 52 5.90 -7.02 -7.60
CA SER A 52 4.53 -6.74 -8.02
C SER A 52 3.54 -6.76 -6.86
N SER A 53 2.43 -6.08 -7.12
CA SER A 53 1.20 -6.22 -6.36
C SER A 53 0.00 -6.06 -7.29
N ARG A 54 -1.19 -6.28 -6.74
CA ARG A 54 -2.50 -6.14 -7.39
C ARG A 54 -3.49 -5.60 -6.36
N TYR A 55 -4.65 -5.16 -6.81
CA TYR A 55 -5.71 -4.79 -5.86
C TYR A 55 -6.06 -5.95 -4.94
N ASP A 56 -6.28 -5.64 -3.66
CA ASP A 56 -6.87 -6.56 -2.70
C ASP A 56 -8.39 -6.54 -2.86
N PHE A 57 -9.01 -7.70 -2.88
CA PHE A 57 -10.45 -7.85 -3.12
C PHE A 57 -11.13 -8.52 -1.93
N THR A 58 -12.35 -8.10 -1.63
CA THR A 58 -13.25 -8.77 -0.69
C THR A 58 -13.74 -10.10 -1.29
N SER A 59 -14.34 -10.95 -0.45
CA SER A 59 -15.01 -12.18 -0.93
C SER A 59 -16.12 -11.91 -1.95
N THR A 60 -16.68 -10.71 -1.95
CA THR A 60 -17.71 -10.25 -2.90
C THR A 60 -17.13 -9.67 -4.20
N GLY A 61 -15.80 -9.65 -4.37
CA GLY A 61 -15.15 -9.14 -5.57
C GLY A 61 -15.01 -7.61 -5.63
N SER A 62 -15.33 -6.89 -4.56
CA SER A 62 -15.11 -5.44 -4.46
C SER A 62 -13.68 -5.15 -4.00
N ARG A 63 -13.10 -4.01 -4.41
CA ARG A 63 -11.80 -3.57 -3.89
C ARG A 63 -11.88 -3.38 -2.39
N ARG A 64 -10.93 -3.94 -1.64
CA ARG A 64 -10.85 -3.73 -0.19
C ARG A 64 -10.45 -2.29 0.09
N THR A 65 -11.23 -1.62 0.93
CA THR A 65 -10.97 -0.23 1.32
C THR A 65 -10.80 -0.08 2.83
N LEU A 66 -10.12 0.98 3.24
CA LEU A 66 -9.94 1.34 4.65
C LEU A 66 -10.07 2.85 4.84
N VAL A 67 -10.46 3.26 6.05
CA VAL A 67 -10.30 4.63 6.55
C VAL A 67 -9.23 4.59 7.63
N VAL A 68 -8.17 5.40 7.46
CA VAL A 68 -7.04 5.44 8.40
C VAL A 68 -6.67 6.88 8.73
N PRO A 69 -6.09 7.16 9.90
CA PRO A 69 -5.35 8.40 10.15
C PRO A 69 -4.30 8.65 9.07
N VAL A 70 -4.13 9.90 8.63
CA VAL A 70 -3.06 10.26 7.67
C VAL A 70 -1.67 9.93 8.23
N THR A 71 -1.51 9.96 9.56
CA THR A 71 -0.27 9.57 10.26
C THR A 71 0.14 8.12 10.05
N ASP A 72 -0.78 7.26 9.62
CA ASP A 72 -0.48 5.85 9.34
C ASP A 72 0.09 5.67 7.91
N ILE A 73 0.03 6.70 7.07
CA ILE A 73 0.64 6.71 5.74
C ILE A 73 2.12 7.06 5.89
N VAL A 74 2.98 6.06 5.66
CA VAL A 74 4.43 6.22 5.87
C VAL A 74 5.09 7.03 4.75
N LEU A 75 4.73 6.75 3.49
CA LEU A 75 5.40 7.31 2.33
C LEU A 75 4.58 7.16 1.05
N THR A 76 4.82 8.05 0.09
CA THR A 76 4.30 7.90 -1.28
C THR A 76 5.13 6.88 -2.05
N CYS A 77 4.47 6.10 -2.90
CA CYS A 77 5.10 5.08 -3.72
C CYS A 77 4.62 5.17 -5.16
N HIS A 78 5.41 4.64 -6.11
CA HIS A 78 5.04 4.63 -7.52
C HIS A 78 4.72 3.22 -7.98
N LEU A 79 3.48 3.02 -8.41
CA LEU A 79 2.98 1.77 -8.96
C LEU A 79 2.75 1.92 -10.46
N SER A 80 3.54 1.22 -11.27
CA SER A 80 3.40 1.22 -12.72
C SER A 80 2.51 0.05 -13.17
N PRO A 81 1.45 0.27 -13.97
CA PRO A 81 0.62 -0.83 -14.46
C PRO A 81 1.42 -1.85 -15.28
N LYS A 82 1.06 -3.12 -15.14
CA LYS A 82 1.50 -4.17 -16.07
C LYS A 82 0.66 -4.04 -17.35
N PHE A 83 1.08 -3.20 -18.29
CA PHE A 83 0.30 -2.89 -19.50
C PHE A 83 -0.07 -4.14 -20.31
N HIS A 84 0.77 -5.17 -20.32
CA HIS A 84 0.50 -6.45 -20.97
C HIS A 84 -0.62 -7.29 -20.31
N ARG A 85 -1.20 -6.83 -19.19
CA ARG A 85 -2.33 -7.45 -18.47
C ARG A 85 -3.57 -6.55 -18.44
N VAL A 86 -3.57 -5.46 -19.18
CA VAL A 86 -4.74 -4.59 -19.30
C VAL A 86 -5.78 -5.31 -20.15
N SER A 87 -7.03 -5.31 -19.72
CA SER A 87 -8.12 -5.96 -20.46
C SER A 87 -8.25 -5.38 -21.87
N GLU A 88 -8.51 -6.24 -22.84
CA GLU A 88 -8.78 -5.82 -24.21
C GLU A 88 -9.98 -4.85 -24.26
N GLY A 89 -9.90 -3.85 -25.13
CA GLY A 89 -10.92 -2.80 -25.29
C GLY A 89 -10.73 -1.56 -24.41
N ILE A 90 -9.73 -1.52 -23.54
CA ILE A 90 -9.39 -0.31 -22.78
C ILE A 90 -8.34 0.51 -23.55
N THR A 91 -8.74 1.67 -24.07
CA THR A 91 -7.81 2.66 -24.64
C THR A 91 -7.21 3.50 -23.54
N LEU A 92 -5.92 3.35 -23.28
CA LEU A 92 -5.19 4.16 -22.31
C LEU A 92 -4.81 5.50 -22.93
N ASN A 93 -5.36 6.59 -22.40
CA ASN A 93 -5.01 7.97 -22.75
C ASN A 93 -4.72 8.80 -21.48
N ASN A 94 -4.42 10.10 -21.66
CA ASN A 94 -4.12 11.00 -20.55
C ASN A 94 -5.31 11.29 -19.61
N GLN A 95 -6.55 10.97 -20.01
CA GLN A 95 -7.74 11.07 -19.16
C GLN A 95 -8.08 9.75 -18.46
N THR A 96 -7.39 8.65 -18.79
CA THR A 96 -7.72 7.34 -18.25
C THR A 96 -7.14 7.19 -16.85
N ASP A 97 -8.01 6.91 -15.88
CA ASP A 97 -7.56 6.50 -14.55
C ASP A 97 -6.99 5.07 -14.60
N ILE A 98 -5.69 4.97 -14.83
CA ILE A 98 -4.96 3.69 -14.90
C ILE A 98 -5.15 2.85 -13.62
N TYR A 99 -5.47 3.47 -12.49
CA TYR A 99 -5.74 2.78 -11.25
C TYR A 99 -7.18 2.28 -11.14
N ALA A 100 -8.13 2.82 -11.90
CA ALA A 100 -9.47 2.25 -12.02
C ALA A 100 -9.48 1.01 -12.94
N HIS A 101 -8.66 1.03 -13.99
CA HIS A 101 -8.77 0.05 -15.08
C HIS A 101 -7.74 -1.07 -15.05
N CYS A 102 -6.53 -0.82 -14.56
CA CYS A 102 -5.51 -1.87 -14.45
C CYS A 102 -5.70 -2.65 -13.14
N GLN A 103 -5.21 -3.90 -13.11
CA GLN A 103 -5.34 -4.76 -11.92
C GLN A 103 -3.99 -5.15 -11.32
N HIS A 104 -2.93 -5.13 -12.12
CA HIS A 104 -1.61 -5.61 -11.73
C HIS A 104 -0.59 -4.49 -11.91
N TYR A 105 0.33 -4.36 -10.96
CA TYR A 105 1.27 -3.26 -10.90
C TYR A 105 2.66 -3.73 -10.51
N TRP A 106 3.67 -3.02 -11.00
CA TRP A 106 5.04 -3.06 -10.55
C TRP A 106 5.30 -1.92 -9.57
N PHE A 107 5.93 -2.23 -8.45
CA PHE A 107 6.42 -1.22 -7.52
C PHE A 107 7.78 -0.70 -7.97
N ASN A 108 7.82 0.56 -8.37
CA ASN A 108 9.04 1.23 -8.77
C ASN A 108 9.79 1.73 -7.53
N GLN A 109 10.62 0.86 -6.95
CA GLN A 109 11.54 1.20 -5.86
C GLN A 109 12.58 2.27 -6.24
N TYR A 110 12.77 2.53 -7.52
CA TYR A 110 13.74 3.49 -8.06
C TYR A 110 13.11 4.85 -8.39
N TYR A 111 11.83 5.05 -8.10
CA TYR A 111 11.11 6.27 -8.47
C TYR A 111 11.72 7.54 -7.88
N THR A 112 12.23 7.47 -6.65
CA THR A 112 13.03 8.53 -6.05
C THR A 112 14.29 7.94 -5.44
N HIS A 113 15.37 8.73 -5.41
CA HIS A 113 16.61 8.33 -4.74
C HIS A 113 16.35 8.02 -3.26
N TYR A 114 15.48 8.80 -2.60
CA TYR A 114 15.08 8.56 -1.21
C TYR A 114 14.41 7.19 -1.01
N MET A 115 13.45 6.81 -1.87
CA MET A 115 12.81 5.50 -1.81
C MET A 115 13.85 4.39 -1.99
N PHE A 116 14.73 4.55 -2.98
CA PHE A 116 15.78 3.57 -3.25
C PHE A 116 16.70 3.36 -2.04
N GLU A 117 17.21 4.46 -1.47
CA GLU A 117 18.08 4.42 -0.29
C GLU A 117 17.38 3.86 0.94
N LEU A 118 16.13 4.26 1.18
CA LEU A 118 15.32 3.75 2.29
C LEU A 118 15.12 2.23 2.20
N LEU A 119 14.73 1.73 1.03
CA LEU A 119 14.52 0.30 0.81
C LEU A 119 15.84 -0.49 0.86
N ARG A 120 16.93 0.09 0.36
CA ARG A 120 18.27 -0.49 0.46
C ARG A 120 18.70 -0.62 1.92
N HIS A 121 18.52 0.44 2.70
CA HIS A 121 18.80 0.46 4.14
C HIS A 121 17.95 -0.56 4.90
N TRP A 122 16.66 -0.67 4.60
CA TRP A 122 15.80 -1.66 5.22
C TRP A 122 16.15 -3.11 4.86
N ARG A 123 16.74 -3.35 3.68
CA ARG A 123 17.24 -4.69 3.30
C ARG A 123 18.56 -5.04 3.96
N SER A 124 19.40 -4.05 4.27
CA SER A 124 20.72 -4.29 4.88
C SER A 124 20.67 -4.41 6.40
N GLN A 125 19.56 -4.01 7.04
CA GLN A 125 19.38 -4.20 8.48
C GLN A 125 18.74 -5.56 8.80
N PRO A 126 19.31 -6.35 9.72
CA PRO A 126 18.59 -7.45 10.35
C PRO A 126 17.30 -6.90 10.97
N SER A 127 16.18 -7.61 10.83
CA SER A 127 14.87 -7.18 11.30
C SER A 127 14.95 -6.56 12.69
N ARG A 128 14.58 -5.28 12.82
CA ARG A 128 14.60 -4.54 14.09
C ARG A 128 13.68 -5.24 15.10
N SER A 129 14.27 -6.00 16.01
CA SER A 129 13.62 -6.76 17.09
C SER A 129 12.64 -5.93 17.93
N HIS A 130 12.92 -4.64 18.16
CA HIS A 130 12.07 -3.77 18.98
C HIS A 130 10.71 -3.38 18.36
N LEU A 131 10.60 -3.33 17.02
CA LEU A 131 9.31 -3.05 16.38
C LEU A 131 8.41 -4.28 16.48
N TYR A 132 8.97 -5.46 16.24
CA TYR A 132 8.30 -6.75 16.43
C TYR A 132 7.74 -6.91 17.86
N GLU A 133 8.53 -6.59 18.89
CA GLU A 133 8.07 -6.64 20.30
C GLU A 133 6.89 -5.70 20.57
N ARG A 134 6.95 -4.45 20.09
CA ARG A 134 5.84 -3.49 20.22
C ARG A 134 4.57 -3.95 19.49
N LEU A 135 4.71 -4.68 18.38
CA LEU A 135 3.57 -5.14 17.59
C LEU A 135 2.93 -6.39 18.16
N MET A 136 3.71 -7.29 18.75
CA MET A 136 3.17 -8.44 19.49
C MET A 136 2.33 -7.98 20.68
N TYR A 137 2.75 -6.92 21.36
CA TYR A 137 1.96 -6.26 22.40
C TYR A 137 0.60 -5.76 21.87
N TYR A 138 0.57 -5.05 20.73
CA TYR A 138 -0.68 -4.57 20.11
C TYR A 138 -1.57 -5.68 19.51
N ARG A 139 -0.99 -6.83 19.15
CA ARG A 139 -1.73 -7.98 18.63
C ARG A 139 -2.42 -8.77 19.75
N GLN A 140 -1.77 -8.89 20.92
CA GLN A 140 -2.37 -9.50 22.10
C GLN A 140 -3.54 -8.65 22.66
N SER A 141 -3.40 -7.33 22.68
CA SER A 141 -4.45 -6.42 23.17
C SER A 141 -5.71 -6.32 22.28
N ARG A 142 -5.75 -7.01 21.13
CA ARG A 142 -6.92 -7.07 20.23
C ARG A 142 -7.66 -8.41 20.30
N LEU A 143 -7.14 -9.37 21.07
CA LEU A 143 -7.72 -10.71 21.26
C LEU A 143 -8.31 -10.90 22.67
N GLU A 144 -8.26 -9.86 23.50
CA GLU A 144 -9.01 -9.69 24.76
C GLU A 144 -10.20 -8.75 24.53
#